data_AF-A0A9Q0UCZ1-F1
#
_entry.id   AF-A0A9Q0UCZ1-F1
#
_cell.length_a   1.000
_cell.length_b   1.000
_cell.length_c   1.000
_cell.angle_alpha   90.00
_cell.angle_beta   90.00
_cell.angle_gamma   90.00
#
_symmetry.space_group_name_H-M   'P 1'
#
loop_
_entity.id
_entity.type
_entity.pdbx_description
1 polymer ?
#
loop_
_entity_poly.entity_id
_entity_poly.type
_entity_poly.pdbx_seq_one_letter_code
_entity_poly.pdbx_strand_id
1 'polypeptide(L)'
;MVQGDSVLYSHVGGEVVFLPKDAALPLTLKSREFEVFTVVPVKELSNGVRFAPVGLVKMFNSGGAIKELQYDSGTAATVEMKVHGCGLFGAYSSAQPKRISVDSKEVEFGFEEGTGLVSLDLRVPEEELYLWNITVEL
;
A
#
# COMPACT_ATOMS: atom_id res chain seq x y z
N MET A 1 -18.61 -4.82 3.61
CA MET A 1 -17.71 -5.29 4.68
C MET A 1 -16.60 -6.09 4.03
N VAL A 2 -15.35 -5.70 4.24
CA VAL A 2 -14.19 -6.52 3.85
C VAL A 2 -14.20 -7.75 4.76
N GLN A 3 -14.16 -8.96 4.20
CA GLN A 3 -14.03 -10.18 5.01
C GLN A 3 -12.54 -10.49 5.17
N GLY A 4 -12.04 -10.46 6.41
CA GLY A 4 -10.63 -10.77 6.73
C GLY A 4 -9.89 -9.59 7.34
N ASP A 5 -8.59 -9.76 7.54
CA ASP A 5 -7.71 -8.70 8.02
C ASP A 5 -7.64 -7.55 7.00
N SER A 6 -7.47 -6.34 7.49
CA SER A 6 -7.43 -5.14 6.67
C SER A 6 -6.39 -4.16 7.17
N VAL A 7 -6.02 -3.20 6.33
CA VAL A 7 -5.23 -2.04 6.70
C VAL A 7 -6.07 -0.80 6.46
N LEU A 8 -6.02 0.12 7.42
CA LEU A 8 -6.59 1.45 7.30
C LEU A 8 -5.45 2.44 7.12
N TYR A 9 -5.45 3.17 6.02
CA TYR A 9 -4.57 4.32 5.84
C TYR A 9 -5.33 5.60 6.16
N SER A 10 -4.87 6.35 7.15
CA SER A 10 -5.39 7.66 7.52
C SER A 10 -4.81 8.73 6.58
N HIS A 11 -5.66 9.45 5.86
CA HIS A 11 -5.19 10.49 4.94
C HIS A 11 -4.79 11.78 5.66
N VAL A 12 -5.40 12.09 6.81
CA VAL A 12 -5.04 13.27 7.60
C VAL A 12 -3.82 13.00 8.48
N GLY A 13 -3.78 11.83 9.13
CA GLY A 13 -2.67 11.39 10.00
C GLY A 13 -1.45 10.88 9.24
N GLY A 14 -1.62 10.32 8.04
CA GLY A 14 -0.52 9.83 7.21
C GLY A 14 0.07 8.49 7.65
N GLU A 15 -0.69 7.70 8.42
CA GLU A 15 -0.25 6.44 9.01
C GLU A 15 -1.11 5.25 8.54
N VAL A 16 -0.55 4.04 8.63
CA VAL A 16 -1.27 2.78 8.41
C VAL A 16 -1.54 2.10 9.74
N VAL A 17 -2.74 1.53 9.87
CA VAL A 17 -3.13 0.70 11.00
C VAL A 17 -3.56 -0.66 10.48
N PHE A 18 -2.87 -1.71 10.93
CA PHE A 18 -3.32 -3.08 10.71
C PHE A 18 -4.52 -3.38 11.62
N LEU A 19 -5.62 -3.79 11.02
CA LEU A 19 -6.86 -4.14 11.70
C LEU A 19 -7.16 -5.63 11.49
N PRO A 20 -6.96 -6.47 12.53
CA PRO A 20 -7.36 -7.87 12.48
C PRO A 20 -8.84 -8.02 12.17
N LYS A 21 -9.22 -9.16 11.60
CA LYS A 21 -10.61 -9.54 11.43
C LYS A 21 -11.38 -9.40 12.75
N ASP A 22 -12.59 -8.85 12.68
CA ASP A 22 -13.52 -8.64 13.79
C ASP A 22 -13.04 -7.63 14.87
N ALA A 23 -11.88 -6.99 14.68
CA ALA A 23 -11.44 -5.87 15.50
C ALA A 23 -12.14 -4.57 15.07
N ALA A 24 -12.22 -3.62 16.01
CA ALA A 24 -12.73 -2.28 15.76
C ALA A 24 -11.65 -1.25 16.12
N LEU A 25 -11.50 -0.21 15.30
CA LEU A 25 -10.66 0.94 15.59
C LEU A 25 -11.50 2.01 16.31
N PRO A 26 -11.26 2.29 17.61
CA PRO A 26 -11.95 3.38 18.28
C PRO A 26 -11.46 4.72 17.71
N LEU A 27 -12.38 5.49 17.11
CA LEU A 27 -12.11 6.82 16.57
C LEU A 27 -12.93 7.87 17.32
N THR A 28 -12.27 8.90 17.83
CA THR A 28 -12.95 10.06 18.42
C THR A 28 -12.53 11.31 17.65
N LEU A 29 -13.50 12.05 17.12
CA LEU A 29 -13.30 13.31 16.42
C LEU A 29 -13.88 14.46 17.25
N LYS A 30 -13.19 15.59 17.32
CA LYS A 30 -13.74 16.80 17.96
C LYS A 30 -14.73 17.50 17.02
N SER A 31 -15.39 18.54 17.55
CA SER A 31 -16.27 19.39 16.75
C SER A 31 -15.52 19.97 15.56
N ARG A 32 -16.04 19.70 14.35
CA ARG A 32 -15.48 20.11 13.05
C ARG A 32 -14.16 19.43 12.63
N GLU A 33 -13.78 18.32 13.28
CA GLU A 33 -12.72 17.45 12.78
C GLU A 33 -13.28 16.38 11.84
N PHE A 34 -12.45 15.89 10.92
CA PHE A 34 -12.77 14.79 10.02
C PHE A 34 -11.53 13.93 9.79
N GLU A 35 -11.75 12.70 9.36
CA GLU A 35 -10.71 11.80 8.88
C GLU A 35 -11.25 11.05 7.65
N VAL A 36 -10.36 10.75 6.71
CA VAL A 36 -10.66 9.92 5.55
C VAL A 36 -9.75 8.70 5.61
N PHE A 37 -10.35 7.52 5.55
CA PHE A 37 -9.61 6.26 5.53
C PHE A 37 -9.71 5.57 4.18
N THR A 38 -8.58 5.11 3.66
CA THR A 38 -8.56 4.04 2.67
C THR A 38 -8.49 2.71 3.41
N VAL A 39 -9.43 1.81 3.14
CA VAL A 39 -9.47 0.46 3.72
C VAL A 39 -9.08 -0.55 2.66
N VAL A 40 -8.03 -1.33 2.92
CA VAL A 40 -7.47 -2.30 1.97
C VAL A 40 -7.48 -3.69 2.60
N PRO A 41 -7.96 -4.74 1.91
CA PRO A 41 -7.82 -6.11 2.38
C PRO A 41 -6.34 -6.52 2.44
N VAL A 42 -5.96 -7.26 3.49
CA VAL A 42 -4.62 -7.80 3.63
C VAL A 42 -4.53 -9.17 2.98
N LYS A 43 -3.44 -9.40 2.26
CA LYS A 43 -3.07 -10.72 1.72
C LYS A 43 -1.87 -11.27 2.49
N GLU A 44 -2.02 -12.47 3.03
CA GLU A 44 -0.88 -13.26 3.51
C GLU A 44 -0.25 -14.04 2.35
N LEU A 45 1.07 -13.94 2.22
CA LEU A 45 1.87 -14.59 1.20
C LEU A 45 2.41 -15.94 1.70
N SER A 46 2.97 -16.75 0.79
CA SER A 46 3.49 -18.09 1.12
C SER A 46 4.62 -18.08 2.15
N ASN A 47 5.33 -16.97 2.31
CA ASN A 47 6.37 -16.77 3.33
C ASN A 47 5.84 -16.22 4.66
N GLY A 48 4.52 -16.08 4.83
CA GLY A 48 3.87 -15.55 6.04
C GLY A 48 3.87 -14.02 6.15
N VAL A 49 4.45 -13.30 5.19
CA VAL A 49 4.38 -11.84 5.15
C VAL A 49 2.97 -11.41 4.75
N ARG A 50 2.41 -10.46 5.51
CA ARG A 50 1.13 -9.83 5.23
C ARG A 50 1.36 -8.53 4.47
N PHE A 51 0.69 -8.35 3.34
CA PHE A 51 0.85 -7.20 2.46
C PHE A 51 -0.51 -6.61 2.05
N ALA A 52 -0.59 -5.28 1.92
CA ALA A 52 -1.77 -4.59 1.41
C ALA A 52 -1.38 -3.31 0.66
N PRO A 53 -1.65 -3.18 -0.64
CA PRO A 53 -1.30 -1.97 -1.37
C PRO A 53 -2.35 -0.86 -1.17
N VAL A 54 -1.92 0.32 -0.72
CA VAL A 54 -2.82 1.46 -0.48
C VAL A 54 -3.02 2.28 -1.75
N GLY A 55 -1.96 2.49 -2.54
CA GLY A 55 -2.00 3.28 -3.76
C GLY A 55 -1.37 4.67 -3.57
N LEU A 56 -1.85 5.67 -4.32
CA LEU A 56 -1.32 7.05 -4.22
C LEU A 56 -1.88 7.74 -2.98
N VAL A 57 -1.09 7.80 -1.90
CA VAL A 57 -1.57 8.18 -0.56
C VAL A 57 -1.92 9.65 -0.38
N LYS A 58 -1.45 10.51 -1.30
CA LYS A 58 -1.84 11.93 -1.39
C LYS A 58 -3.13 12.15 -2.19
N MET A 59 -3.84 11.08 -2.57
CA MET A 59 -5.17 11.12 -3.20
C MET A 59 -6.20 10.41 -2.31
N PHE A 60 -7.42 10.93 -2.18
CA PHE A 60 -8.46 10.28 -1.39
C PHE A 60 -9.01 8.99 -2.01
N ASN A 61 -8.93 8.84 -3.34
CA ASN A 61 -9.16 7.57 -4.03
C ASN A 61 -7.82 6.90 -4.36
N SER A 62 -7.00 6.70 -3.32
CA SER A 62 -5.63 6.19 -3.43
C SER A 62 -5.56 4.85 -4.19
N GLY A 63 -6.41 3.89 -3.79
CA GLY A 63 -6.48 2.56 -4.40
C GLY A 63 -6.91 2.59 -5.87
N GLY A 64 -7.63 3.62 -6.31
CA GLY A 64 -8.04 3.80 -7.71
C GLY A 64 -6.86 3.98 -8.69
N ALA A 65 -5.67 4.27 -8.17
CA ALA A 65 -4.43 4.31 -8.95
C ALA A 65 -3.96 2.90 -9.38
N ILE A 66 -4.26 1.87 -8.59
CA ILE A 66 -3.84 0.48 -8.87
C ILE A 66 -4.80 -0.11 -9.91
N LYS A 67 -4.25 -0.53 -11.06
CA LYS A 67 -5.00 -1.10 -12.19
C LYS A 67 -4.92 -2.61 -12.25
N GLU A 68 -3.77 -3.16 -11.87
CA GLU A 68 -3.54 -4.60 -11.81
C GLU A 68 -2.76 -4.90 -10.53
N LEU A 69 -3.03 -6.07 -9.95
CA LEU A 69 -2.39 -6.56 -8.74
C LEU A 69 -2.26 -8.07 -8.83
N GLN A 70 -1.04 -8.57 -8.73
CA GLN A 70 -0.73 -9.98 -8.77
C GLN A 70 0.20 -10.33 -7.59
N TYR A 71 -0.08 -11.48 -6.98
CA TYR A 71 0.72 -12.03 -5.91
C TYR A 71 1.38 -13.30 -6.45
N ASP A 72 2.71 -13.32 -6.52
CA ASP A 72 3.45 -14.54 -6.84
C ASP A 72 3.84 -15.25 -5.54
N SER A 73 3.46 -16.52 -5.44
CA SER A 73 3.76 -17.40 -4.33
C SER A 73 4.92 -18.37 -4.62
N GLY A 74 5.73 -18.09 -5.65
CA GLY A 74 6.94 -18.83 -5.99
C GLY A 74 8.04 -18.79 -4.92
N THR A 75 9.28 -19.11 -5.30
CA THR A 75 10.42 -19.19 -4.36
C THR A 75 10.79 -17.86 -3.69
N ALA A 76 10.46 -16.73 -4.31
CA ALA A 76 10.51 -15.41 -3.70
C ALA A 76 9.08 -14.87 -3.66
N ALA A 77 8.61 -14.44 -2.49
CA ALA A 77 7.29 -13.85 -2.37
C ALA A 77 7.33 -12.45 -3.00
N THR A 78 6.68 -12.29 -4.15
CA THR A 78 6.65 -11.01 -4.86
C THR A 78 5.22 -10.51 -5.04
N VAL A 79 5.08 -9.19 -5.01
CA VAL A 79 3.83 -8.50 -5.32
C VAL A 79 4.09 -7.60 -6.51
N GLU A 80 3.33 -7.80 -7.58
CA GLU A 80 3.40 -7.03 -8.81
C GLU A 80 2.15 -6.17 -8.97
N MET A 81 2.35 -4.91 -9.36
CA MET A 81 1.28 -3.93 -9.48
C MET A 81 1.48 -3.08 -10.73
N LYS A 82 0.37 -2.81 -11.43
CA LYS A 82 0.29 -1.74 -12.43
C LYS A 82 -0.36 -0.52 -11.80
N VAL A 83 0.34 0.60 -11.77
CA VAL A 83 -0.12 1.81 -11.09
C VAL A 83 -0.15 3.00 -12.05
N HIS A 84 -1.28 3.68 -12.10
CA HIS A 84 -1.47 4.90 -12.88
C HIS A 84 -1.29 6.15 -11.99
N GLY A 85 -0.55 7.15 -12.49
CA GLY A 85 -0.36 8.45 -11.83
C GLY A 85 1.07 8.67 -11.34
N CYS A 86 1.26 9.63 -10.43
CA CYS A 86 2.56 10.00 -9.88
C CYS A 86 2.43 10.51 -8.43
N GLY A 87 3.57 10.68 -7.76
CA GLY A 87 3.67 11.08 -6.35
C GLY A 87 3.88 9.89 -5.41
N LEU A 88 3.62 10.13 -4.13
CA LEU A 88 3.89 9.15 -3.07
C LEU A 88 2.93 7.96 -3.15
N PHE A 89 3.48 6.79 -3.44
CA PHE A 89 2.80 5.50 -3.36
C PHE A 89 3.02 4.88 -1.98
N GLY A 90 1.97 4.31 -1.40
CA GLY A 90 2.01 3.64 -0.11
C GLY A 90 1.48 2.21 -0.17
N ALA A 91 2.04 1.35 0.67
CA ALA A 91 1.55 0.01 0.95
C ALA A 91 1.84 -0.34 2.41
N TYR A 92 1.13 -1.34 2.94
CA TYR A 92 1.49 -2.00 4.19
C TYR A 92 2.25 -3.29 3.90
N SER A 93 3.29 -3.55 4.69
CA SER A 93 3.95 -4.84 4.78
C SER A 93 4.27 -5.17 6.23
N SER A 94 4.00 -6.39 6.67
CA SER A 94 4.34 -6.83 8.04
C SER A 94 5.83 -7.08 8.25
N ALA A 95 6.64 -7.03 7.18
CA ALA A 95 8.09 -7.15 7.22
C ALA A 95 8.70 -6.20 6.19
N GLN A 96 9.93 -5.73 6.43
CA GLN A 96 10.62 -4.84 5.51
C GLN A 96 10.82 -5.54 4.14
N PRO A 97 10.39 -4.91 3.03
CA PRO A 97 10.72 -5.42 1.70
C PRO A 97 12.23 -5.55 1.51
N LYS A 98 12.67 -6.59 0.81
CA LYS A 98 14.08 -6.77 0.45
C LYS A 98 14.49 -5.78 -0.64
N ARG A 99 13.59 -5.54 -1.57
CA ARG A 99 13.79 -4.68 -2.74
C ARG A 99 12.45 -4.23 -3.31
N ILE A 100 12.45 -3.02 -3.89
CA ILE A 100 11.36 -2.53 -4.72
C ILE A 100 11.93 -2.08 -6.06
N SER A 101 11.26 -2.42 -7.16
CA SER A 101 11.59 -1.92 -8.49
C SER A 101 10.39 -1.26 -9.17
N VAL A 102 10.68 -0.25 -9.97
CA VAL A 102 9.72 0.44 -10.86
C VAL A 102 10.25 0.31 -12.28
N ASP A 103 9.46 -0.30 -13.16
CA ASP A 103 9.84 -0.67 -14.54
C ASP A 103 11.17 -1.43 -14.59
N SER A 104 11.30 -2.42 -13.71
CA SER A 104 12.49 -3.27 -13.57
C SER A 104 13.75 -2.54 -13.12
N LYS A 105 13.66 -1.28 -12.68
CA LYS A 105 14.76 -0.52 -12.07
C LYS A 105 14.54 -0.46 -10.57
N GLU A 106 15.52 -0.91 -9.80
CA GLU A 106 15.51 -0.80 -8.34
C GLU A 106 15.44 0.66 -7.91
N VAL A 107 14.61 0.94 -6.90
CA VAL A 107 14.39 2.28 -6.37
C VAL A 107 14.56 2.28 -4.85
N GLU A 108 14.94 3.43 -4.30
CA GLU A 108 14.89 3.64 -2.86
C GLU A 108 13.43 3.68 -2.37
N PHE A 109 13.22 3.19 -1.15
CA PHE A 109 11.92 3.18 -0.50
C PHE A 109 12.06 3.40 1.01
N GLY A 110 11.02 3.95 1.62
CA GLY A 110 10.88 4.04 3.07
C GLY A 110 10.16 2.81 3.62
N PHE A 111 10.54 2.40 4.84
CA PHE A 111 9.81 1.42 5.64
C PHE A 111 9.74 1.89 7.09
N GLU A 112 8.54 2.06 7.61
CA GLU A 112 8.30 2.40 9.01
C GLU A 112 8.06 1.13 9.83
N GLU A 113 9.08 0.64 10.55
CA GLU A 113 9.01 -0.62 11.30
C GLU A 113 7.85 -0.68 12.31
N GLY A 114 7.45 0.45 12.88
CA GLY A 114 6.38 0.51 13.89
C GLY A 114 4.99 0.27 13.33
N THR A 115 4.72 0.71 12.10
CA THR A 115 3.39 0.65 11.46
C THR A 115 3.34 -0.36 10.32
N GLY A 116 4.47 -0.66 9.70
CA GLY A 116 4.59 -1.44 8.48
C GLY A 116 4.36 -0.61 7.20
N LEU A 117 4.35 0.72 7.27
CA LEU A 117 4.19 1.58 6.09
C LEU A 117 5.42 1.48 5.19
N VAL A 118 5.20 1.02 3.96
CA VAL A 118 6.15 1.09 2.84
C VAL A 118 5.77 2.28 1.97
N SER A 119 6.75 3.11 1.59
CA SER A 119 6.52 4.27 0.74
C SER A 119 7.58 4.43 -0.33
N LEU A 120 7.17 4.78 -1.56
CA LEU A 120 8.08 5.16 -2.64
C LEU A 120 7.48 6.29 -3.50
N ASP A 121 8.32 7.12 -4.10
CA ASP A 121 7.89 8.20 -4.98
C ASP A 121 7.85 7.74 -6.44
N LEU A 122 6.68 7.88 -7.06
CA LEU A 122 6.50 7.67 -8.50
C LEU A 122 6.69 9.00 -9.23
N ARG A 123 7.61 9.01 -10.20
CA ARG A 123 7.88 10.16 -11.06
C ARG A 123 6.67 10.51 -11.94
N VAL A 124 6.68 11.72 -12.50
CA VAL A 124 5.70 12.14 -13.51
C VAL A 124 5.99 11.36 -14.81
N PRO A 125 5.01 10.64 -15.37
CA PRO A 125 5.21 9.94 -16.64
C PRO A 125 5.27 10.92 -17.81
N GLU A 126 5.99 10.56 -18.87
CA GLU A 126 6.09 11.35 -20.10
C GLU A 126 4.85 11.18 -21.00
N GLU A 127 4.19 10.03 -20.91
CA GLU A 127 3.03 9.66 -21.72
C GLU A 127 1.73 9.70 -20.89
N GLU A 128 0.63 10.09 -21.53
CA GLU A 128 -0.69 9.98 -20.93
C GLU A 128 -1.07 8.51 -20.71
N LEU A 129 -1.81 8.23 -19.63
CA LEU A 129 -2.28 6.89 -19.27
C LEU A 129 -1.17 5.86 -18.99
N TYR A 130 0.05 6.31 -18.74
CA TYR A 130 1.17 5.44 -18.38
C TYR A 130 0.88 4.61 -17.13
N LEU A 131 1.27 3.33 -17.18
CA LEU A 131 1.15 2.38 -16.06
C LEU A 131 2.55 1.97 -15.58
N TRP A 132 2.95 2.47 -14.42
CA TRP A 132 4.15 2.03 -13.73
C TRP A 132 4.05 0.55 -13.38
N ASN A 133 5.10 -0.22 -13.66
CA ASN A 133 5.23 -1.58 -13.19
C ASN A 133 5.99 -1.60 -11.86
N ILE A 134 5.30 -1.77 -10.74
CA ILE A 134 5.93 -1.86 -9.42
C ILE A 134 6.03 -3.32 -9.02
N THR A 135 7.23 -3.76 -8.63
CA THR A 135 7.47 -5.08 -8.07
C THR A 135 8.07 -4.94 -6.67
N VAL A 136 7.43 -5.57 -5.69
CA VAL A 136 7.88 -5.61 -4.29
C VAL A 136 8.33 -7.04 -3.98
N GLU A 137 9.57 -7.21 -3.55
CA GLU A 137 10.12 -8.50 -3.13
C GLU A 137 10.20 -8.57 -1.60
N LEU A 138 9.58 -9.61 -1.02
CA LEU A 138 9.36 -9.79 0.42
C LEU A 138 10.13 -10.99 0.98
#